data_AF-A0AA38BTN8-F1
#
_entry.id   AF-A0AA38BTN8-F1
#
_cell.length_a   1.000
_cell.length_b   1.000
_cell.length_c   1.000
_cell.angle_alpha   90.00
_cell.angle_beta   90.00
_cell.angle_gamma   90.00
#
_symmetry.space_group_name_H-M   'P 1'
#
loop_
_entity.id
_entity.type
_entity.pdbx_description
1 polymer ?
#
loop_
_entity_poly.entity_id
_entity_poly.type
_entity_poly.pdbx_seq_one_letter_code
_entity_poly.pdbx_strand_id
1 'polypeptide(L)'
;KGLVYLHNKCRESIIHCDFKPEIILLDADFSPKLADYGLAKLVGRDFSLVLTTTRGTRGYLAPEWISSLLITTKVDVYSFGMNLLEIISGRRNMDQSMHESRKYFPEWAATQIHMANMMGLVDEHVVNQEDMEE
;
A
#
# COMPACT_ATOMS: atom_id res chain seq x y z
N LYS A 1 -4.25 6.90 9.49
CA LYS A 1 -3.85 7.65 10.71
C LYS A 1 -2.39 7.38 11.10
N GLY A 2 -1.94 6.12 11.19
CA GLY A 2 -0.55 5.77 11.56
C GLY A 2 0.52 6.44 10.68
N LEU A 3 0.45 6.28 9.35
CA LEU A 3 1.40 6.93 8.42
C LEU A 3 1.44 8.46 8.56
N VAL A 4 0.27 9.10 8.71
CA VAL A 4 0.19 10.56 8.93
C VAL A 4 0.92 10.97 10.20
N TYR A 5 0.85 10.16 11.27
CA TYR A 5 1.60 10.42 12.49
C TYR A 5 3.12 10.37 12.24
N LEU A 6 3.60 9.31 11.57
CA LEU A 6 5.01 9.14 11.22
C LEU A 6 5.54 10.29 10.36
N HIS A 7 4.80 10.68 9.32
CA HIS A 7 5.23 11.71 8.37
C HIS A 7 5.16 13.11 8.96
N ASN A 8 4.11 13.42 9.74
CA ASN A 8 3.77 14.81 10.05
C ASN A 8 3.81 15.15 11.54
N LYS A 9 3.72 14.18 12.46
CA LYS A 9 3.55 14.46 13.89
C LYS A 9 4.78 14.16 14.75
N CYS A 10 5.69 13.31 14.27
CA CYS A 10 6.98 13.06 14.93
C CYS A 10 7.89 14.30 14.91
N ARG A 11 8.95 14.36 15.72
CA ARG A 11 9.92 15.48 15.67
C ARG A 11 10.57 15.58 14.28
N GLU A 12 11.12 14.47 13.83
CA GLU A 12 11.58 14.25 12.47
C GLU A 12 10.51 13.49 11.69
N SER A 13 10.44 13.70 10.38
CA SER A 13 9.57 12.90 9.53
C SER A 13 10.13 11.48 9.46
N ILE A 14 9.27 10.48 9.64
CA ILE A 14 9.67 9.06 9.59
C ILE A 14 9.06 8.43 8.34
N ILE A 15 9.89 8.03 7.38
CA ILE A 15 9.46 7.21 6.24
C ILE A 15 9.53 5.74 6.68
N HIS A 16 8.43 4.99 6.59
CA HIS A 16 8.36 3.61 7.06
C HIS A 16 9.17 2.66 6.17
N CYS A 17 9.14 2.86 4.84
CA CYS A 17 9.90 2.12 3.85
C CYS A 17 9.46 0.64 3.63
N ASP A 18 8.67 0.04 4.52
CA ASP A 18 8.13 -1.32 4.31
C ASP A 18 6.64 -1.47 4.65
N PHE A 19 5.81 -0.51 4.23
CA PHE A 19 4.37 -0.57 4.52
C PHE A 19 3.67 -1.66 3.70
N LYS A 20 3.08 -2.65 4.38
CA LYS A 20 2.42 -3.82 3.78
C LYS A 20 1.39 -4.46 4.75
N PRO A 21 0.45 -5.28 4.28
CA PRO A 21 -0.56 -5.92 5.12
C PRO A 21 0.01 -6.68 6.32
N GLU A 22 1.13 -7.37 6.15
CA GLU A 22 1.73 -8.25 7.17
C GLU A 22 2.19 -7.49 8.42
N ILE A 23 2.41 -6.18 8.31
CA ILE A 23 2.85 -5.33 9.44
C ILE A 23 1.70 -4.52 10.05
N ILE A 24 0.48 -4.64 9.50
CA ILE A 24 -0.73 -4.04 10.06
C ILE A 24 -1.37 -5.08 10.98
N LEU A 25 -1.01 -5.01 12.25
CA LEU A 25 -1.54 -5.89 13.28
C LEU A 25 -2.92 -5.39 13.73
N LEU A 26 -3.77 -6.30 14.18
CA LEU A 26 -5.08 -5.98 14.74
C LEU A 26 -5.08 -6.33 16.23
N ASP A 27 -5.60 -5.43 17.06
CA ASP A 27 -5.87 -5.73 18.47
C ASP A 27 -7.24 -6.40 18.65
N ALA A 28 -7.65 -6.63 19.90
CA ALA A 28 -8.90 -7.32 20.23
C ALA A 28 -10.16 -6.59 19.71
N ASP A 29 -10.07 -5.28 19.47
CA ASP A 29 -11.15 -4.45 18.95
C ASP A 29 -11.03 -4.24 17.42
N PHE A 30 -10.21 -5.07 16.75
CA PHE A 30 -9.87 -4.94 15.33
C PHE A 30 -9.29 -3.57 14.94
N SER A 31 -8.69 -2.85 15.90
CA SER A 31 -8.05 -1.57 15.61
C SER A 31 -6.65 -1.80 15.03
N PRO A 32 -6.33 -1.21 13.86
CA PRO A 32 -5.04 -1.44 13.21
C PRO A 32 -3.89 -0.75 13.95
N LYS A 33 -2.80 -1.49 14.15
CA LYS A 33 -1.52 -1.04 14.70
C LYS A 33 -0.41 -1.30 13.69
N LEU A 34 0.46 -0.33 13.49
CA LEU A 34 1.61 -0.48 12.61
C LEU A 34 2.79 -1.06 13.38
N ALA A 35 3.44 -2.08 12.83
CA ALA A 35 4.61 -2.74 13.39
C ALA A 35 5.83 -2.64 12.44
N ASP A 36 6.98 -3.14 12.90
CA ASP A 36 8.24 -3.30 12.15
C ASP A 36 8.81 -2.04 11.47
N TYR A 37 9.65 -1.33 12.22
CA TYR A 37 10.36 -0.13 11.74
C TYR A 37 11.79 -0.42 11.26
N GLY A 38 12.13 -1.68 10.96
CA GLY A 38 13.50 -2.10 10.64
C GLY A 38 14.12 -1.40 9.42
N LEU A 39 13.29 -0.91 8.50
CA LEU A 39 13.72 -0.19 7.30
C LEU A 39 13.46 1.32 7.36
N ALA A 40 12.88 1.82 8.46
CA ALA A 40 12.45 3.20 8.56
C ALA A 40 13.60 4.20 8.45
N LYS A 41 13.29 5.41 7.97
CA LYS A 41 14.24 6.52 7.79
C LYS A 41 13.76 7.76 8.51
N LEU A 42 14.65 8.37 9.29
CA LEU A 42 14.45 9.70 9.87
C LEU A 42 14.86 10.75 8.85
N VAL A 43 14.00 11.75 8.67
CA VAL A 43 14.21 12.84 7.73
C VAL A 43 13.94 14.16 8.45
N GLY A 44 14.96 15.01 8.49
CA GLY A 44 14.84 16.36 9.05
C GLY A 44 13.74 17.15 8.34
N ARG A 45 13.06 18.05 9.06
CA ARG A 45 11.90 18.78 8.51
C ARG A 45 12.21 19.66 7.31
N ASP A 46 13.46 20.11 7.19
CA ASP A 46 13.94 20.94 6.09
C ASP A 46 14.28 20.11 4.83
N PHE A 47 14.32 18.78 4.96
CA PHE A 47 14.65 17.87 3.88
C PHE A 47 13.42 17.01 3.55
N SER A 48 13.02 16.98 2.29
CA SER A 48 11.90 16.14 1.83
C SER A 48 12.35 14.94 1.01
N LEU A 49 13.59 14.99 0.49
CA LEU A 49 14.18 14.03 -0.43
C LEU A 49 15.34 13.30 0.23
N VAL A 50 15.33 11.96 0.15
CA VAL A 50 16.34 11.10 0.76
C VAL A 50 16.95 10.19 -0.29
N LEU A 51 18.28 10.14 -0.35
CA LEU A 51 19.00 9.12 -1.11
C LEU A 51 19.25 7.91 -0.20
N THR A 52 18.73 6.76 -0.58
CA THR A 52 18.94 5.53 0.19
C THR A 52 18.93 4.31 -0.73
N THR A 53 19.50 3.19 -0.26
CA THR A 53 19.45 1.95 -1.01
C THR A 53 18.03 1.40 -1.04
N THR A 54 17.59 0.92 -2.20
CA THR A 54 16.26 0.34 -2.37
C THR A 54 16.13 -0.94 -1.55
N ARG A 55 15.36 -0.87 -0.45
CA ARG A 55 15.04 -1.98 0.45
C ARG A 55 13.58 -1.87 0.86
N GLY A 56 12.82 -2.94 0.67
CA GLY A 56 11.40 -3.04 1.02
C GLY A 56 10.76 -4.23 0.32
N THR A 57 9.46 -4.41 0.50
CA THR A 57 8.73 -5.58 -0.02
C THR A 57 8.28 -5.38 -1.46
N ARG A 58 8.65 -6.32 -2.34
CA ARG A 58 8.26 -6.32 -3.75
C ARG A 58 6.73 -6.31 -3.90
N GLY A 59 6.21 -5.53 -4.84
CA GLY A 59 4.77 -5.29 -5.00
C GLY A 59 4.27 -4.04 -4.28
N TYR A 60 5.01 -3.56 -3.26
CA TYR A 60 4.67 -2.34 -2.51
C TYR A 60 5.65 -1.19 -2.76
N LEU A 61 6.77 -1.45 -3.43
CA LEU A 61 7.78 -0.45 -3.74
C LEU A 61 7.26 0.55 -4.78
N ALA A 62 7.34 1.83 -4.44
CA ALA A 62 7.01 2.92 -5.36
C ALA A 62 7.96 2.91 -6.58
N PRO A 63 7.47 3.27 -7.78
CA PRO A 63 8.27 3.20 -9.01
C PRO A 63 9.52 4.08 -8.98
N GLU A 64 9.45 5.26 -8.37
CA GLU A 64 10.60 6.15 -8.16
C GLU A 64 11.68 5.48 -7.30
N TRP A 65 11.27 4.64 -6.35
CA TRP A 65 12.20 3.96 -5.46
C TRP A 65 12.87 2.76 -6.13
N ILE A 66 12.12 2.02 -6.97
CA ILE A 66 12.69 0.95 -7.81
C ILE A 66 13.70 1.53 -8.79
N SER A 67 13.44 2.73 -9.29
CA SER A 67 14.30 3.47 -10.22
C SER A 67 15.53 4.10 -9.54
N SER A 68 15.77 3.80 -8.26
CA SER A 68 16.88 4.35 -7.45
C SER A 68 16.92 5.88 -7.41
N LEU A 69 15.75 6.53 -7.55
CA LEU A 69 15.61 7.97 -7.40
C LEU A 69 15.51 8.35 -5.91
N LEU A 70 15.62 9.65 -5.65
CA LEU A 70 15.37 10.22 -4.33
C LEU A 70 13.94 9.93 -3.89
N ILE A 71 13.78 9.43 -2.66
CA ILE A 71 12.48 9.10 -2.10
C ILE A 71 11.98 10.21 -1.18
N THR A 72 10.66 10.28 -1.03
CA THR A 72 9.97 11.13 -0.06
C THR A 72 9.02 10.27 0.77
N THR A 73 8.27 10.86 1.71
CA THR A 73 7.17 10.17 2.41
C THR A 73 6.12 9.58 1.46
N LYS A 74 6.09 10.00 0.18
CA LYS A 74 5.17 9.47 -0.84
C LYS A 74 5.40 8.01 -1.20
N VAL A 75 6.58 7.44 -0.91
CA VAL A 75 6.78 6.01 -1.14
C VAL A 75 5.87 5.17 -0.24
N ASP A 76 5.67 5.57 1.02
CA ASP A 76 4.71 4.91 1.91
C ASP A 76 3.26 5.13 1.47
N VAL A 77 2.97 6.27 0.84
CA VAL A 77 1.62 6.57 0.29
C VAL A 77 1.32 5.64 -0.88
N TYR A 78 2.30 5.39 -1.75
CA TYR A 78 2.17 4.39 -2.81
C TYR A 78 1.92 3.00 -2.24
N SER A 79 2.74 2.56 -1.28
CA SER A 79 2.59 1.27 -0.61
C SER A 79 1.22 1.13 0.09
N PHE A 80 0.73 2.20 0.71
CA PHE A 80 -0.62 2.26 1.28
C PHE A 80 -1.71 2.11 0.21
N GLY A 81 -1.55 2.75 -0.95
CA GLY A 81 -2.45 2.58 -2.08
C GLY A 81 -2.53 1.13 -2.57
N MET A 82 -1.38 0.45 -2.66
CA MET A 82 -1.34 -0.97 -3.00
C MET A 82 -2.07 -1.83 -1.97
N ASN A 83 -1.86 -1.58 -0.68
CA ASN A 83 -2.57 -2.26 0.40
C ASN A 83 -4.09 -2.00 0.35
N LEU A 84 -4.52 -0.77 0.05
CA LEU A 84 -5.93 -0.43 -0.10
C LEU A 84 -6.57 -1.19 -1.27
N LEU A 85 -5.87 -1.31 -2.40
CA LEU A 85 -6.34 -2.09 -3.54
C LEU A 85 -6.48 -3.58 -3.19
N GLU A 86 -5.55 -4.16 -2.42
CA GLU A 86 -5.71 -5.54 -1.93
C GLU A 86 -6.95 -5.70 -1.05
N ILE A 87 -7.21 -4.74 -0.15
CA ILE A 87 -8.38 -4.78 0.74
C ILE A 87 -9.67 -4.71 -0.06
N ILE A 88 -9.76 -3.80 -1.04
CA ILE A 88 -10.99 -3.62 -1.83
C ILE A 88 -11.26 -4.85 -2.71
N SER A 89 -10.21 -5.41 -3.31
CA SER A 89 -10.36 -6.52 -4.27
C SER A 89 -10.31 -7.91 -3.67
N GLY A 90 -10.01 -8.04 -2.38
CA GLY A 90 -9.78 -9.35 -1.74
C GLY A 90 -8.58 -10.12 -2.30
N ARG A 91 -7.78 -9.49 -3.18
CA ARG A 91 -6.72 -10.15 -3.96
C ARG A 91 -5.34 -9.65 -3.57
N ARG A 92 -4.37 -10.57 -3.51
CA ARG A 92 -2.95 -10.22 -3.34
C ARG A 92 -2.34 -9.63 -4.61
N ASN A 93 -1.59 -8.54 -4.47
CA ASN A 93 -1.01 -7.78 -5.58
C ASN A 93 0.07 -8.55 -6.35
N MET A 94 0.70 -9.54 -5.71
CA MET A 94 1.70 -10.44 -6.33
C MET A 94 1.15 -11.85 -6.62
N ASP A 95 -0.18 -12.02 -6.64
CA ASP A 95 -0.78 -13.32 -6.95
C ASP A 95 -0.47 -13.76 -8.40
N GLN A 96 0.33 -14.82 -8.52
CA GLN A 96 0.79 -15.37 -9.78
C GLN A 96 -0.22 -16.31 -10.45
N SER A 97 -1.28 -16.72 -9.73
CA SER A 97 -2.32 -17.60 -10.27
C SER A 97 -3.26 -16.89 -11.25
N MET A 98 -3.06 -15.58 -11.43
CA MET A 98 -3.98 -14.70 -12.13
C MET A 98 -3.72 -14.68 -13.64
N HIS A 99 -4.81 -14.54 -14.40
CA HIS A 99 -4.77 -14.46 -15.86
C HIS A 99 -3.82 -13.33 -16.32
N GLU A 100 -3.14 -13.50 -17.46
CA GLU A 100 -2.07 -12.59 -17.93
C GLU A 100 -2.52 -11.12 -17.99
N SER A 101 -3.76 -10.87 -18.41
CA SER A 101 -4.39 -9.54 -18.47
C SER A 101 -4.60 -8.86 -17.12
N ARG A 102 -4.48 -9.58 -16.00
CA ARG A 102 -4.62 -9.06 -14.63
C ARG A 102 -3.33 -9.18 -13.81
N LYS A 103 -2.21 -9.54 -14.46
CA LYS A 103 -0.96 -9.91 -13.76
C LYS A 103 -0.27 -8.72 -13.11
N TYR A 104 -0.29 -7.54 -13.73
CA TYR A 104 0.23 -6.32 -13.11
C TYR A 104 -0.90 -5.56 -12.41
N PHE A 105 -0.94 -5.70 -11.08
CA PHE A 105 -2.04 -5.24 -10.25
C PHE A 105 -2.32 -3.72 -10.32
N PRO A 106 -1.32 -2.82 -10.30
CA PRO A 106 -1.57 -1.39 -10.41
C PRO A 106 -2.24 -0.98 -11.73
N GLU A 107 -1.78 -1.56 -12.84
CA GLU A 107 -2.33 -1.25 -14.17
C GLU A 107 -3.75 -1.79 -14.30
N TRP A 108 -3.98 -3.04 -13.89
CA TRP A 108 -5.32 -3.62 -13.90
C TRP A 108 -6.32 -2.77 -13.09
N ALA A 109 -5.95 -2.37 -11.87
CA ALA A 109 -6.79 -1.54 -11.02
C ALA A 109 -7.06 -0.17 -11.66
N ALA A 110 -6.03 0.47 -12.23
CA ALA A 110 -6.16 1.74 -12.94
C ALA A 110 -7.10 1.62 -14.15
N THR A 111 -7.06 0.52 -14.90
CA THR A 111 -7.97 0.27 -16.02
C THR A 111 -9.42 0.16 -15.56
N GLN A 112 -9.72 -0.57 -14.47
CA GLN A 112 -11.08 -0.66 -13.95
C GLN A 112 -11.63 0.71 -13.57
N ILE A 113 -10.82 1.52 -12.88
CA ILE A 113 -11.18 2.88 -12.47
C ILE A 113 -11.42 3.77 -13.70
N HIS A 114 -10.53 3.72 -14.70
CA HIS A 114 -10.65 4.52 -15.91
C HIS A 114 -11.89 4.17 -16.74
N MET A 115 -12.26 2.88 -16.78
CA MET A 115 -13.46 2.39 -17.43
C MET A 115 -14.75 2.62 -16.61
N ALA A 116 -14.67 3.33 -15.47
CA ALA A 116 -15.76 3.51 -14.52
C ALA A 116 -16.39 2.21 -14.01
N ASN A 117 -15.64 1.10 -14.07
CA ASN A 117 -16.08 -0.21 -13.60
C ASN A 117 -15.58 -0.47 -12.17
N MET A 118 -16.08 0.30 -11.21
CA MET A 118 -15.65 0.15 -9.80
C MET A 118 -16.03 -1.22 -9.22
N MET A 119 -17.17 -1.78 -9.61
CA MET A 119 -17.60 -3.10 -9.14
C MET A 119 -16.66 -4.22 -9.59
N GLY A 120 -16.01 -4.08 -10.75
CA GLY A 120 -14.98 -5.01 -11.20
C GLY A 120 -13.70 -5.01 -10.35
N LEU A 121 -13.56 -4.07 -9.42
CA LEU A 121 -12.46 -4.00 -8.46
C LEU A 121 -12.81 -4.63 -7.10
N VAL A 122 -14.10 -4.78 -6.78
CA VAL A 122 -14.56 -5.24 -5.46
C VAL A 122 -14.42 -6.76 -5.34
N ASP A 123 -14.07 -7.25 -4.16
CA ASP A 123 -14.03 -8.67 -3.82
C ASP A 123 -15.35 -9.37 -4.16
N GLU A 124 -15.28 -10.38 -5.02
CA GLU A 124 -16.43 -11.17 -5.47
C GLU A 124 -17.15 -11.85 -4.30
N HIS A 125 -16.45 -12.20 -3.21
CA HIS A 125 -17.06 -12.82 -2.04
C HIS A 125 -17.95 -11.86 -1.25
N VAL A 126 -17.65 -10.56 -1.27
CA VAL A 126 -18.46 -9.53 -0.63
C VAL A 126 -19.70 -9.25 -1.48
N VAL A 127 -19.54 -9.13 -2.80
CA VAL A 127 -20.65 -8.88 -3.73
C VAL A 127 -21.69 -10.00 -3.66
N ASN A 128 -21.26 -11.26 -3.66
CA ASN A 128 -22.18 -12.40 -3.61
C ASN A 128 -22.90 -12.59 -2.26
N GLN A 129 -22.47 -11.92 -1.19
CA GLN A 129 -23.14 -11.98 0.11
C GLN A 129 -24.34 -11.03 0.20
N GLU A 130 -24.27 -9.85 -0.44
CA GLU A 130 -25.38 -8.89 -0.46
C GLU A 130 -26.61 -9.45 -1.20
N ASP A 131 -26.39 -10.26 -2.25
CA ASP A 131 -27.46 -10.90 -3.04
C ASP A 131 -28.20 -12.04 -2.29
N MET A 132 -27.72 -12.48 -1.12
CA MET A 132 -28.34 -13.55 -0.32
C MET A 132 -29.12 -13.06 0.91
N GLU A 133 -29.13 -11.75 1.18
CA GLU A 133 -29.86 -11.14 2.31
C GLU A 133 -31.20 -10.48 1.89
N GLU A 134 -31.67 -10.66 0.64
CA GLU A 134 -33.03 -10.30 0.19
C GLU A 134 -34.04 -11.46 0.28
#